data_AF-A0A2V8DTK2-F1
#
_entry.id   AF-A0A2V8DTK2-F1
#
_cell.length_a   1.000
_cell.length_b   1.000
_cell.length_c   1.000
_cell.angle_alpha   90.00
_cell.angle_beta   90.00
_cell.angle_gamma   90.00
#
_symmetry.space_group_name_H-M   'P 1'
#
loop_
_entity.id
_entity.type
_entity.pdbx_description
1 polymer ?
#
loop_
_entity_poly.entity_id
_entity_poly.type
_entity_poly.pdbx_seq_one_letter_code
_entity_poly.pdbx_strand_id
1 'polypeptide(L)' 'MGTSKDLELQWTIWQDRHYWTGELQFRGESFGWDVMVRRDGALVLAQRFPLHAEAARWAEELRGFIERGWKD' A
#
# COMPACT_ATOMS: atom_id res chain seq x y z
N MET A 1 -13.74 0.71 -18.16
CA MET A 1 -13.00 0.49 -16.89
C MET A 1 -11.57 0.94 -17.11
N GLY A 2 -11.27 2.20 -16.76
CA GLY A 2 -9.90 2.69 -16.84
C GLY A 2 -9.12 2.07 -15.69
N THR A 3 -8.13 1.23 -15.98
CA THR A 3 -7.05 1.00 -15.02
C THR A 3 -6.45 2.36 -14.75
N SER A 4 -6.69 2.91 -13.56
CA SER A 4 -6.07 4.14 -13.10
C SER A 4 -4.57 3.96 -13.30
N LYS A 5 -3.98 4.66 -14.29
CA LYS A 5 -2.54 4.62 -14.57
C LYS A 5 -1.69 5.01 -13.34
N ASP A 6 -2.36 5.52 -12.31
CA ASP A 6 -1.80 6.09 -11.11
C ASP A 6 -1.82 5.13 -9.91
N LEU A 7 -2.32 3.89 -10.04
CA LEU A 7 -2.35 2.90 -8.95
C LEU A 7 -1.43 1.71 -9.27
N GLU A 8 -0.47 1.45 -8.39
CA GLU A 8 0.50 0.37 -8.52
C GLU A 8 0.35 -0.62 -7.36
N LEU A 9 -0.09 -1.84 -7.66
CA LEU A 9 -0.07 -2.93 -6.70
C LEU A 9 1.38 -3.38 -6.47
N GLN A 10 1.87 -3.26 -5.23
CA GLN A 10 3.22 -3.70 -4.87
C GLN A 10 3.23 -5.17 -4.44
N TRP A 11 2.28 -5.54 -3.59
CA TRP A 11 2.18 -6.90 -3.07
C TRP A 11 0.75 -7.28 -2.69
N THR A 12 0.52 -8.58 -2.65
CA THR A 12 -0.66 -9.21 -2.07
C THR A 12 -0.21 -10.40 -1.24
N ILE A 13 -0.67 -10.47 0.00
CA ILE A 13 -0.35 -11.57 0.91
C ILE A 13 -1.63 -12.09 1.57
N TRP A 14 -1.62 -13.37 1.95
CA TRP A 14 -2.67 -13.98 2.76
C TRP A 14 -2.15 -14.17 4.18
N GLN A 15 -2.75 -13.49 5.14
CA GLN A 15 -2.32 -13.52 6.54
C GLN A 15 -3.54 -13.43 7.46
N ASP A 16 -3.57 -14.29 8.48
CA ASP A 16 -4.65 -14.35 9.48
C ASP A 16 -6.06 -14.44 8.89
N ARG A 17 -6.21 -15.22 7.81
CA ARG A 17 -7.47 -15.42 7.06
C ARG A 17 -7.98 -14.19 6.30
N HIS A 18 -7.10 -13.21 6.07
CA HIS A 18 -7.42 -12.02 5.30
C HIS A 18 -6.44 -11.86 4.13
N TYR A 19 -6.95 -11.32 3.02
CA TYR A 19 -6.10 -10.82 1.95
C TYR A 19 -5.65 -9.41 2.30
N TRP A 20 -4.35 -9.20 2.28
CA TRP A 20 -3.75 -7.89 2.45
C TRP A 20 -3.14 -7.43 1.14
N THR A 21 -3.36 -6.17 0.78
CA THR A 21 -2.71 -5.53 -0.35
C THR A 21 -1.95 -4.28 0.08
N GLY A 22 -0.79 -4.08 -0.53
CA GLY A 22 -0.02 -2.84 -0.46
C GLY A 22 -0.01 -2.20 -1.83
N GLU A 23 -0.52 -0.99 -1.91
CA GLU A 23 -0.72 -0.25 -3.14
C GLU A 23 -0.03 1.11 -3.03
N LEU A 24 0.57 1.59 -4.12
CA LEU A 24 1.00 2.98 -4.26
C LEU A 24 0.02 3.70 -5.17
N GLN A 25 -0.42 4.88 -4.78
CA GLN A 25 -1.23 5.74 -5.63
C GLN A 25 -0.50 7.06 -5.89
N PHE A 26 -0.20 7.37 -7.14
CA PHE A 26 0.26 8.70 -7.52
C PHE A 26 -0.90 9.70 -7.44
N ARG A 27 -0.68 10.81 -6.75
CA ARG A 27 -1.68 11.88 -6.55
C ARG A 27 -1.36 13.14 -7.35
N GLY A 28 -0.36 13.08 -8.23
CA GLY A 28 0.15 14.21 -9.01
C GLY A 28 1.43 14.79 -8.43
N GLU A 29 2.18 15.53 -9.25
CA GLU A 29 3.54 16.02 -8.91
C GLU A 29 3.59 16.88 -7.64
N SER A 30 2.54 17.66 -7.37
CA SER A 30 2.46 18.50 -6.16
C SER A 30 2.03 17.75 -4.90
N PHE A 31 1.47 16.54 -5.04
CA PHE A 31 0.94 15.74 -3.93
C PHE A 31 1.76 14.47 -3.66
N GLY A 32 2.57 14.01 -4.62
CA GLY A 32 3.41 12.83 -4.47
C GLY A 32 2.63 11.53 -4.54
N TRP A 33 2.99 10.59 -3.68
CA TRP A 33 2.54 9.21 -3.66
C TRP A 33 1.91 8.85 -2.33
N ASP A 34 0.76 8.19 -2.35
CA ASP A 34 0.14 7.59 -1.17
C ASP A 34 0.44 6.10 -1.15
N VAL A 35 0.99 5.60 -0.04
CA VAL A 35 1.03 4.16 0.28
C VAL A 35 -0.29 3.81 0.94
N MET A 36 -1.00 2.82 0.42
CA MET A 36 -2.26 2.32 0.95
C MET A 36 -2.11 0.84 1.29
N VAL A 37 -2.52 0.47 2.51
CA VAL A 37 -2.67 -0.93 2.92
C VAL A 37 -4.14 -1.24 3.08
N ARG A 38 -4.58 -2.32 2.43
CA ARG A 38 -5.96 -2.79 2.54
C ARG A 38 -6.01 -4.19 3.13
N ARG A 39 -7.08 -4.48 3.87
CA ARG A 39 -7.48 -5.80 4.37
C ARG A 39 -8.83 -6.15 3.79
N ASP A 40 -8.91 -7.21 2.99
CA ASP A 40 -10.08 -7.61 2.21
C ASP A 40 -10.70 -6.45 1.42
N GLY A 41 -9.84 -5.60 0.82
CA GLY A 41 -10.24 -4.42 0.06
C GLY A 41 -10.56 -3.17 0.89
N ALA A 42 -10.78 -3.30 2.21
CA ALA A 42 -10.98 -2.16 3.10
C ALA A 42 -9.65 -1.48 3.43
N LEU A 43 -9.58 -0.15 3.30
CA LEU A 43 -8.39 0.63 3.63
C LEU A 43 -8.14 0.62 5.15
N VAL A 44 -6.97 0.16 5.57
CA VAL A 44 -6.55 0.08 6.98
C VAL A 44 -5.55 1.19 7.31
N LEU A 45 -4.63 1.47 6.39
CA LEU A 45 -3.61 2.50 6.55
C LEU A 45 -3.40 3.23 5.23
N ALA A 46 -3.18 4.55 5.32
CA ALA A 46 -2.72 5.36 4.20
C ALA A 46 -1.69 6.39 4.69
N GLN A 47 -0.61 6.57 3.94
CA GLN A 47 0.43 7.56 4.24
C GLN A 47 1.00 8.16 2.97
N ARG A 48 1.24 9.46 3.00
CA ARG A 48 1.82 10.19 1.88
C ARG A 48 3.34 10.26 1.95
N PHE A 49 3.97 10.19 0.78
CA PHE A 49 5.38 10.41 0.53
C PHE A 49 5.57 11.33 -0.68
N PRO A 50 6.56 12.23 -0.65
CA PRO A 50 6.86 13.06 -1.82
C PRO A 50 7.45 12.25 -2.98
N LEU A 51 8.18 11.16 -2.67
CA LEU A 51 8.93 10.38 -3.64
C LEU A 51 8.42 8.94 -3.74
N HIS A 52 8.35 8.42 -4.97
CA HIS A 52 7.94 7.04 -5.26
C HIS A 52 8.80 6.02 -4.51
N ALA A 53 10.12 6.17 -4.55
CA ALA A 53 11.05 5.21 -3.96
C ALA A 53 10.90 5.09 -2.43
N GLU A 54 10.57 6.18 -1.74
CA GLU A 54 10.30 6.16 -0.30
C GLU A 54 8.98 5.45 -0.01
N ALA A 55 7.96 5.73 -0.81
CA ALA A 55 6.65 5.08 -0.73
C ALA A 55 6.78 3.56 -0.92
N ALA A 56 7.50 3.13 -1.96
CA ALA A 56 7.75 1.72 -2.27
C ALA A 56 8.52 1.01 -1.15
N ARG A 57 9.61 1.62 -0.64
CA ARG A 57 10.37 1.06 0.49
C ARG A 57 9.48 0.87 1.72
N TRP A 58 8.66 1.86 2.06
CA TRP A 58 7.79 1.76 3.23
C TRP A 58 6.66 0.75 3.03
N ALA A 59 6.12 0.61 1.82
CA ALA A 59 5.17 -0.45 1.50
C ALA A 59 5.75 -1.86 1.76
N GLU A 60 7.00 -2.11 1.41
CA GLU A 60 7.69 -3.38 1.72
C GLU A 60 7.96 -3.56 3.22
N GLU A 61 8.28 -2.49 3.95
CA GLU A 61 8.42 -2.56 5.41
C GLU A 61 7.10 -2.97 6.08
N LEU A 62 5.99 -2.37 5.64
CA LEU A 62 4.64 -2.72 6.11
C LEU A 62 4.28 -4.16 5.82
N ARG A 63 4.61 -4.68 4.64
CA ARG A 63 4.47 -6.10 4.32
C ARG A 63 5.13 -6.97 5.39
N GLY A 64 6.38 -6.68 5.73
CA GLY A 64 7.11 -7.43 6.75
C GLY A 64 6.47 -7.33 8.14
N PHE A 65 5.86 -6.20 8.50
CA PHE A 65 5.10 -6.08 9.75
C PHE A 65 3.83 -6.93 9.74
N ILE A 66 3.07 -6.94 8.64
CA ILE A 66 1.86 -7.75 8.49
C ILE A 66 2.20 -9.24 8.56
N GLU A 67 3.21 -9.69 7.81
CA GLU A 67 3.68 -11.09 7.82
C GLU A 67 4.12 -11.56 9.22
N ARG A 68 4.57 -10.64 10.09
CA ARG A 68 4.91 -10.92 11.50
C ARG A 68 3.70 -10.91 12.45
N GLY A 69 2.49 -10.75 11.93
CA GLY A 69 1.25 -10.73 12.71
C GLY A 69 0.97 -9.39 13.36
N TRP A 70 1.00 -8.31 12.57
CA TRP A 70 0.56 -6.98 13.00
C TRP A 70 -0.80 -7.09 13.72
N LYS A 71 -0.83 -6.63 14.96
CA LYS A 71 -2.04 -6.44 15.77
C LYS A 71 -2.35 -4.94 15.80
N ASP A 72 -3.57 -4.57 15.41
CA ASP A 72 -4.01 -3.16 15.44
C ASP A 72 -3.87 -2.51 16.83
#